data_AF-A0AAV5M3X7-F1
#
_entry.id   AF-A0AAV5M3X7-F1
#
_cell.length_a   1.000
_cell.length_b   1.000
_cell.length_c   1.000
_cell.angle_alpha   90.00
_cell.angle_beta   90.00
_cell.angle_gamma   90.00
#
_symmetry.space_group_name_H-M   'P 1'
#
loop_
_entity.id
_entity.type
_entity.pdbx_description
1 polymer ?
#
loop_
_entity_poly.entity_id
_entity_poly.type
_entity_poly.pdbx_seq_one_letter_code
_entity_poly.pdbx_strand_id
1 'polypeptide(L)'
;MEERNREHAAETPSIMQNDNGEHEVDLSHLTSSKAKGFIFRIPGLLKMRNEQAYTPYKFSIGPWHFGKTQLLRTGLKLKESFLEGLINRFPDPATKSRLEEAIKNVHGKARECYEGGDVYDEGDNMGVAKEEFEKILLLDGCFIIELFRKNAEKVSTRSRK
;
A
#
# COMPACT_ATOMS: atom_id res chain seq x y z
N MET A 1 -37.97 -13.74 -11.02
CA MET A 1 -37.76 -14.99 -10.26
C MET A 1 -36.51 -15.63 -10.84
N GLU A 2 -35.46 -15.61 -10.02
CA GLU A 2 -34.20 -16.38 -10.10
C GLU A 2 -33.19 -16.09 -11.24
N GLU A 3 -32.36 -15.08 -11.00
CA GLU A 3 -30.92 -15.12 -11.32
C GLU A 3 -30.23 -16.13 -10.40
N ARG A 4 -29.57 -17.15 -10.96
CA ARG A 4 -28.50 -17.93 -10.31
C ARG A 4 -27.65 -18.61 -11.39
N ASN A 5 -26.47 -18.09 -11.67
CA ASN A 5 -25.21 -18.75 -11.31
C ASN A 5 -24.01 -18.01 -11.91
N ARG A 6 -23.10 -17.66 -10.99
CA ARG A 6 -21.73 -17.26 -11.25
C ARG A 6 -20.92 -18.49 -11.67
N GLU A 7 -20.16 -18.36 -12.75
CA GLU A 7 -18.90 -19.06 -12.93
C GLU A 7 -17.87 -18.03 -13.40
N HIS A 8 -17.04 -17.52 -12.47
CA HIS A 8 -15.74 -16.98 -12.84
C HIS A 8 -14.78 -18.16 -12.85
N ALA A 9 -14.77 -18.89 -13.97
CA ALA A 9 -13.73 -19.85 -14.27
C ALA A 9 -12.41 -19.07 -14.44
N ALA A 10 -11.40 -19.40 -13.65
CA ALA A 10 -10.04 -19.03 -13.98
C ALA A 10 -9.70 -19.72 -15.30
N GLU A 11 -9.56 -18.95 -16.38
CA GLU A 11 -9.20 -19.47 -17.69
C GLU A 11 -7.81 -20.11 -17.60
N THR A 12 -7.77 -21.43 -17.74
CA THR A 12 -6.55 -22.23 -17.76
C THR A 12 -5.70 -21.86 -18.98
N PRO A 13 -4.36 -21.78 -18.85
CA PRO A 13 -3.49 -21.51 -20.00
C PRO A 13 -3.72 -22.54 -21.11
N SER A 14 -4.00 -22.07 -22.32
CA SER A 14 -4.16 -22.94 -23.48
C SER A 14 -2.79 -23.38 -23.97
N ILE A 15 -2.54 -24.69 -23.96
CA ILE A 15 -1.31 -25.29 -24.51
C ILE A 15 -1.54 -25.49 -26.01
N MET A 16 -0.91 -24.66 -26.84
CA MET A 16 -0.91 -24.84 -28.28
C MET A 16 0.30 -25.72 -28.65
N GLN A 17 0.07 -26.82 -29.35
CA GLN A 17 1.14 -27.63 -29.93
C GLN A 17 1.58 -26.99 -31.25
N ASN A 18 2.88 -26.71 -31.40
CA ASN A 18 3.43 -26.37 -32.71
C ASN A 18 3.81 -27.66 -33.47
N ASP A 19 3.99 -27.54 -34.79
CA ASP A 19 4.24 -28.67 -35.71
C ASP A 19 5.53 -29.46 -35.41
N ASN A 20 6.36 -29.00 -34.46
CA ASN A 20 7.62 -29.60 -34.06
C ASN A 20 7.53 -30.37 -32.72
N GLY A 21 6.36 -30.44 -32.10
CA GLY A 21 6.17 -31.15 -30.82
C GLY A 21 6.72 -30.38 -29.60
N GLU A 22 7.04 -29.10 -29.76
CA GLU A 22 7.42 -28.23 -28.65
C GLU A 22 6.18 -27.55 -28.07
N HIS A 23 6.06 -27.57 -26.74
CA HIS A 23 4.97 -26.90 -26.03
C HIS A 23 5.29 -25.41 -25.88
N GLU A 24 4.67 -24.57 -26.70
CA GLU A 24 4.77 -23.11 -26.55
C GLU A 24 3.62 -22.62 -25.69
N VAL A 25 3.93 -22.01 -24.54
CA VAL A 25 2.94 -21.39 -23.66
C VAL A 25 2.71 -19.98 -24.16
N ASP A 26 1.52 -19.70 -24.66
CA ASP A 26 1.13 -18.35 -25.05
C ASP A 26 0.98 -17.45 -23.81
N LEU A 27 1.99 -16.61 -23.57
CA LEU A 27 2.02 -15.64 -22.48
C LEU A 27 1.45 -14.27 -22.90
N SER A 28 0.90 -14.12 -24.12
CA SER A 28 0.42 -12.84 -24.64
C SER A 28 -0.64 -12.21 -23.72
N HIS A 29 -1.48 -13.03 -23.08
CA HIS A 29 -2.48 -12.60 -22.09
C HIS A 29 -1.89 -12.04 -20.79
N LEU A 30 -0.67 -12.41 -20.39
CA LEU A 30 -0.01 -11.82 -19.21
C LEU A 30 0.52 -10.41 -19.49
N THR A 31 0.72 -10.05 -20.76
CA THR A 31 1.39 -8.79 -21.14
C THR A 31 0.43 -7.61 -21.27
N SER A 32 -0.88 -7.85 -21.35
CA SER A 32 -1.91 -6.80 -21.45
C SER A 32 -2.44 -6.35 -20.08
N SER A 33 -1.52 -6.16 -19.13
CA SER A 33 -1.80 -5.48 -17.88
C SER A 33 -1.01 -4.18 -17.90
N LYS A 34 -1.69 -3.02 -17.97
CA LYS A 34 -1.06 -1.75 -17.54
C LYS A 34 -0.45 -2.06 -16.18
N ALA A 35 0.88 -2.05 -16.07
CA ALA A 35 1.59 -2.43 -14.85
C ALA A 35 0.99 -1.69 -13.65
N LYS A 36 0.08 -2.38 -12.96
CA LYS A 36 -0.45 -1.95 -11.68
C LYS A 36 0.74 -1.98 -10.74
N GLY A 37 1.00 -0.93 -9.98
CA GLY A 37 2.06 -1.03 -8.98
C GLY A 37 1.73 -2.20 -8.06
N PHE A 38 2.62 -3.17 -7.88
CA PHE A 38 2.38 -4.32 -7.01
C PHE A 38 3.34 -4.29 -5.81
N ILE A 39 2.75 -4.27 -4.61
CA ILE A 39 3.43 -4.28 -3.31
C ILE A 39 3.16 -5.64 -2.67
N PHE A 40 4.10 -6.56 -2.86
CA PHE A 40 4.01 -7.92 -2.35
C PHE A 40 4.30 -8.00 -0.85
N ARG A 41 3.70 -8.98 -0.17
CA ARG A 41 4.19 -9.40 1.14
C ARG A 41 5.50 -10.15 0.95
N ILE A 42 6.36 -10.07 1.96
CA ILE A 42 7.60 -10.84 1.95
C ILE A 42 7.26 -12.33 2.10
N PRO A 43 7.67 -13.20 1.16
CA PRO A 43 7.44 -14.64 1.27
C PRO A 43 8.02 -15.20 2.57
N GLY A 44 7.27 -16.13 3.19
CA GLY A 44 7.64 -16.74 4.48
C GLY A 44 9.05 -17.35 4.47
N LEU A 45 9.45 -17.98 3.37
CA LEU A 45 10.78 -18.58 3.21
C LEU A 45 11.92 -17.55 3.33
N LEU A 46 11.74 -16.35 2.73
CA LEU A 46 12.73 -15.27 2.85
C LEU A 46 12.79 -14.72 4.28
N LYS A 47 11.61 -14.55 4.89
CA LYS A 47 11.49 -14.09 6.27
C LYS A 47 12.16 -15.06 7.27
N MET A 48 12.03 -16.38 7.05
CA MET A 48 12.69 -17.39 7.88
C MET A 48 14.21 -17.32 7.81
N ARG A 49 14.78 -16.97 6.64
CA ARG A 49 16.23 -16.87 6.48
C ARG A 49 16.82 -15.67 7.21
N ASN A 50 16.13 -14.52 7.19
CA ASN A 50 16.54 -13.33 7.93
C ASN A 50 15.36 -12.38 8.17
N GLU A 51 14.64 -12.54 9.28
CA GLU A 51 13.48 -11.70 9.61
C GLU A 51 13.84 -10.21 9.79
N GLN A 52 15.04 -9.93 10.30
CA GLN A 52 15.49 -8.58 10.58
C GLN A 52 15.74 -7.76 9.31
N ALA A 53 16.15 -8.41 8.21
CA ALA A 53 16.32 -7.75 6.91
C ALA A 53 15.01 -7.19 6.34
N TYR A 54 13.88 -7.76 6.75
CA TYR A 54 12.55 -7.41 6.25
C TYR A 54 11.67 -6.71 7.28
N THR A 55 12.16 -6.50 8.50
CA THR A 55 11.41 -5.81 9.55
C THR A 55 11.87 -4.36 9.64
N PRO A 56 11.02 -3.36 9.37
CA PRO A 56 11.41 -1.97 9.47
C PRO A 56 11.83 -1.60 10.88
N TYR A 57 12.88 -0.80 11.00
CA TYR A 57 13.46 -0.47 12.30
C TYR A 57 12.69 0.62 13.05
N LYS A 58 12.47 1.80 12.43
CA LYS A 58 11.82 2.96 13.07
C LYS A 58 10.44 3.30 12.52
N PHE A 59 10.22 3.11 11.22
CA PHE A 59 8.97 3.45 10.55
C PHE A 59 8.59 2.34 9.58
N SER A 60 7.33 1.88 9.65
CA SER A 60 6.70 1.10 8.60
C SER A 60 6.02 2.07 7.65
N ILE A 61 6.13 1.88 6.32
CA ILE A 61 5.27 2.53 5.35
C ILE A 61 4.35 1.46 4.77
N GLY A 62 3.06 1.71 4.82
CA GLY A 62 2.02 0.77 4.47
C GLY A 62 1.66 -0.21 5.60
N PRO A 63 0.69 -1.09 5.32
CA PRO A 63 0.03 -1.93 6.31
C PRO A 63 0.84 -3.13 6.80
N TRP A 64 1.84 -3.58 6.02
CA TRP A 64 2.54 -4.84 6.29
C TRP A 64 3.28 -4.91 7.62
N HIS A 65 3.72 -3.79 8.17
CA HIS A 65 4.35 -3.74 9.49
C HIS A 65 3.66 -2.78 10.46
N PHE A 66 2.39 -2.42 10.22
CA PHE A 66 1.67 -1.50 11.08
C PHE A 66 1.57 -2.04 12.52
N GLY A 67 2.06 -1.26 13.50
CA GLY A 67 1.92 -1.54 14.93
C GLY A 67 2.58 -2.81 15.48
N LYS A 68 3.32 -3.57 14.65
CA LYS A 68 3.80 -4.92 14.98
C LYS A 68 4.89 -4.97 16.06
N THR A 69 5.65 -3.89 16.26
CA THR A 69 6.71 -3.82 17.28
C THR A 69 6.61 -2.53 18.09
N GLN A 70 7.20 -2.51 19.29
CA GLN A 70 7.22 -1.31 20.13
C GLN A 70 7.94 -0.13 19.45
N LEU A 71 9.02 -0.41 18.71
CA LEU A 71 9.72 0.62 17.93
C LEU A 71 8.82 1.25 16.86
N LEU A 72 8.01 0.43 16.18
CA LEU A 72 7.06 0.90 15.18
C LEU A 72 5.90 1.68 15.80
N ARG A 73 5.50 1.37 17.04
CA ARG A 73 4.53 2.18 17.81
C ARG A 73 5.09 3.56 18.17
N THR A 74 6.38 3.67 18.52
CA THR A 74 7.04 4.96 18.70
C THR A 74 7.10 5.75 17.39
N GLY A 75 7.41 5.07 16.29
CA GLY A 75 7.33 5.66 14.95
C GLY A 75 5.93 6.19 14.62
N LEU A 76 4.89 5.46 15.00
CA LEU A 76 3.49 5.87 14.81
C LEU A 76 3.17 7.19 15.52
N LYS A 77 3.56 7.33 16.79
CA LYS A 77 3.39 8.58 17.56
C LYS A 77 4.08 9.77 16.88
N LEU A 78 5.25 9.54 16.30
CA LEU A 78 5.95 10.59 15.55
C LEU A 78 5.16 10.97 14.28
N LYS A 79 4.56 10.01 13.56
CA LYS A 79 3.69 10.32 12.42
C LYS A 79 2.45 11.12 12.81
N GLU A 80 1.84 10.81 13.96
CA GLU A 80 0.73 11.59 14.52
C GLU A 80 1.15 13.06 14.74
N SER A 81 2.33 13.30 15.33
CA SER A 81 2.84 14.68 15.49
C SER A 81 3.14 15.39 14.15
N PHE A 82 3.48 14.64 13.10
CA PHE A 82 3.68 15.21 11.75
C PHE A 82 2.35 15.57 11.09
N LEU A 83 1.31 14.75 11.29
CA LEU A 83 -0.05 15.08 10.87
C LEU A 83 -0.53 16.35 11.59
N GLU A 84 -0.38 16.43 12.92
CA GLU A 84 -0.70 17.64 13.69
C GLU A 84 0.07 18.86 13.19
N GLY A 85 1.38 18.70 12.97
CA GLY A 85 2.23 19.76 12.42
C GLY A 85 1.78 20.24 11.04
N LEU A 86 1.32 19.33 10.18
CA LEU A 86 0.77 19.65 8.87
C LEU A 86 -0.56 20.40 8.99
N ILE A 87 -1.48 19.92 9.84
CA ILE A 87 -2.79 20.56 10.09
C ILE A 87 -2.59 21.97 10.66
N ASN A 88 -1.73 22.13 11.67
CA ASN A 88 -1.52 23.42 12.35
C ASN A 88 -0.93 24.51 11.44
N ARG A 89 -0.36 24.14 10.28
CA ARG A 89 0.10 25.11 9.28
C ARG A 89 -1.00 25.69 8.42
N PHE A 90 -2.13 24.99 8.32
CA PHE A 90 -3.31 25.43 7.61
C PHE A 90 -4.42 25.61 8.65
N PRO A 91 -4.56 26.80 9.25
CA PRO A 91 -5.50 27.06 10.35
C PRO A 91 -6.98 27.09 9.89
N ASP A 92 -7.32 26.27 8.90
CA ASP A 92 -8.65 25.97 8.45
C ASP A 92 -9.15 24.71 9.20
N PRO A 93 -10.24 24.81 10.00
CA PRO A 93 -10.85 23.68 10.68
C PRO A 93 -11.20 22.49 9.76
N ALA A 94 -11.44 22.74 8.47
CA ALA A 94 -11.76 21.71 7.49
C ALA A 94 -10.53 20.94 6.97
N THR A 95 -9.30 21.36 7.30
CA THR A 95 -8.06 20.75 6.79
C THR A 95 -8.00 19.24 7.08
N LYS A 96 -8.33 18.83 8.31
CA LYS A 96 -8.31 17.42 8.70
C LYS A 96 -9.30 16.61 7.86
N SER A 97 -10.54 17.08 7.73
CA SER A 97 -11.58 16.41 6.96
C SER A 97 -11.21 16.28 5.48
N ARG A 98 -10.57 17.30 4.91
CA ARG A 98 -10.07 17.28 3.51
C ARG A 98 -8.96 16.26 3.30
N LEU A 99 -8.07 16.08 4.29
CA LEU A 99 -7.05 15.03 4.25
C LEU A 99 -7.70 13.64 4.31
N GLU A 100 -8.64 13.44 5.23
CA GLU A 100 -9.39 12.18 5.34
C GLU A 100 -10.19 11.86 4.06
N GLU A 101 -10.83 12.86 3.46
CA GLU A 101 -11.53 12.73 2.17
C GLU A 101 -10.56 12.39 1.02
N ALA A 102 -9.40 13.05 0.96
CA ALA A 102 -8.37 12.72 -0.02
C ALA A 102 -7.93 11.25 0.09
N ILE A 103 -7.80 10.73 1.31
CA ILE A 103 -7.50 9.31 1.55
C ILE A 103 -8.64 8.41 1.07
N LYS A 104 -9.90 8.73 1.40
CA LYS A 104 -11.06 7.96 0.92
C LYS A 104 -11.12 7.91 -0.60
N ASN A 105 -10.73 8.97 -1.31
CA ASN A 105 -10.73 9.00 -2.77
C ASN A 105 -9.64 8.13 -3.41
N VAL A 106 -8.54 7.86 -2.70
CA VAL A 106 -7.42 7.05 -3.20
C VAL A 106 -7.35 5.65 -2.61
N HIS A 107 -8.08 5.35 -1.53
CA HIS A 107 -7.94 4.11 -0.78
C HIS A 107 -8.08 2.87 -1.67
N GLY A 108 -9.10 2.82 -2.54
CA GLY A 108 -9.37 1.65 -3.38
C GLY A 108 -8.21 1.37 -4.33
N LYS A 109 -7.78 2.41 -5.06
CA LYS A 109 -6.62 2.34 -5.96
C LYS A 109 -5.33 1.97 -5.24
N ALA A 110 -5.11 2.52 -4.05
CA ALA A 110 -3.93 2.22 -3.24
C ALA A 110 -3.96 0.78 -2.73
N ARG A 111 -5.13 0.29 -2.29
CA ARG A 111 -5.33 -1.07 -1.79
C ARG A 111 -5.08 -2.10 -2.87
N GLU A 112 -5.61 -1.83 -4.06
CA GLU A 112 -5.41 -2.58 -5.28
C GLU A 112 -3.94 -2.73 -5.73
N CYS A 113 -3.04 -1.89 -5.21
CA CYS A 113 -1.60 -2.01 -5.44
C CYS A 113 -0.93 -3.03 -4.50
N TYR A 114 -1.62 -3.54 -3.49
CA TYR A 114 -1.06 -4.52 -2.56
C TYR A 114 -1.50 -5.94 -2.93
N GLU A 115 -0.63 -6.92 -2.68
CA GLU A 115 -0.98 -8.33 -2.82
C GLU A 115 -2.22 -8.68 -1.98
N GLY A 116 -3.24 -9.26 -2.65
CA GLY A 116 -4.52 -9.63 -2.05
C GLY A 116 -5.48 -8.47 -1.83
N GLY A 117 -5.15 -7.25 -2.29
CA GLY A 117 -5.99 -6.06 -2.16
C GLY A 117 -7.00 -5.86 -3.30
N ASP A 118 -6.95 -6.70 -4.33
CA ASP A 118 -7.89 -6.80 -5.44
C ASP A 118 -9.12 -7.68 -5.12
N VAL A 119 -9.06 -8.44 -4.03
CA VAL A 119 -10.16 -9.28 -3.53
C VAL A 119 -11.00 -8.47 -2.53
N TYR A 120 -12.11 -7.91 -2.98
CA TYR A 120 -13.08 -7.14 -2.18
C TYR A 120 -14.17 -8.01 -1.51
N ASP A 121 -13.98 -9.32 -1.41
CA ASP A 121 -14.93 -10.20 -0.71
C ASP A 121 -14.71 -10.16 0.81
N GLU A 122 -15.68 -10.67 1.59
CA GLU A 122 -15.72 -10.59 3.06
C GLU A 122 -14.48 -11.18 3.77
N GLY A 123 -13.67 -11.96 3.03
CA GLY A 123 -12.32 -12.38 3.41
C GLY A 123 -11.24 -11.54 2.73
N ASP A 124 -11.07 -10.29 3.17
CA ASP A 124 -9.94 -9.46 2.81
C ASP A 124 -8.60 -10.19 3.07
N ASN A 125 -7.90 -10.59 2.01
CA ASN A 125 -6.61 -11.28 2.12
C ASN A 125 -5.51 -10.36 2.69
N MET A 126 -5.71 -9.04 2.65
CA MET A 126 -4.82 -8.07 3.29
C MET A 126 -4.85 -8.19 4.82
N GLY A 127 -5.93 -8.72 5.40
CA GLY A 127 -6.11 -8.85 6.84
C GLY A 127 -6.06 -7.50 7.57
N VAL A 128 -6.45 -6.42 6.89
CA VAL A 128 -6.45 -5.04 7.43
C VAL A 128 -7.76 -4.38 7.07
N ALA A 129 -8.55 -4.06 8.10
CA ALA A 129 -9.84 -3.39 7.94
C ALA A 129 -9.70 -2.07 7.16
N LYS A 130 -10.76 -1.69 6.44
CA LYS A 130 -10.76 -0.48 5.61
C LYS A 130 -10.35 0.76 6.41
N GLU A 131 -10.95 0.96 7.57
CA GLU A 131 -10.72 2.14 8.42
C GLU A 131 -9.28 2.17 8.94
N GLU A 132 -8.71 1.00 9.25
CA GLU A 132 -7.32 0.89 9.65
C GLU A 132 -6.38 1.20 8.48
N PHE A 133 -6.69 0.69 7.29
CA PHE A 133 -5.92 0.99 6.07
C PHE A 133 -5.97 2.48 5.72
N GLU A 134 -7.14 3.12 5.78
CA GLU A 134 -7.28 4.56 5.58
C GLU A 134 -6.45 5.35 6.61
N LYS A 135 -6.49 4.96 7.89
CA LYS A 135 -5.65 5.57 8.93
C LYS A 135 -4.16 5.44 8.63
N ILE A 136 -3.72 4.27 8.15
CA ILE A 136 -2.33 4.02 7.75
C ILE A 136 -1.93 4.95 6.60
N LEU A 137 -2.74 5.02 5.54
CA LEU A 137 -2.48 5.90 4.41
C LEU A 137 -2.42 7.37 4.81
N LEU A 138 -3.33 7.81 5.68
CA LEU A 138 -3.36 9.19 6.20
C LEU A 138 -2.05 9.54 6.92
N LEU A 139 -1.66 8.72 7.89
CA LEU A 139 -0.46 8.95 8.70
C LEU A 139 0.80 8.87 7.86
N ASP A 140 0.89 7.92 6.94
CA ASP A 140 2.07 7.71 6.10
C ASP A 140 2.22 8.82 5.06
N GLY A 141 1.13 9.18 4.38
CA GLY A 141 1.12 10.26 3.40
C GLY A 141 1.48 11.60 4.04
N CYS A 142 0.85 11.94 5.17
CA CYS A 142 1.14 13.18 5.88
C CYS A 142 2.57 13.20 6.44
N PHE A 143 3.05 12.07 6.98
CA PHE A 143 4.43 11.95 7.44
C PHE A 143 5.44 12.22 6.31
N ILE A 144 5.25 11.61 5.14
CA ILE A 144 6.16 11.79 3.99
C ILE A 144 6.15 13.26 3.50
N ILE A 145 4.97 13.85 3.32
CA ILE A 145 4.81 15.24 2.87
C ILE A 145 5.50 16.20 3.84
N GLU A 146 5.21 16.08 5.13
CA GLU A 146 5.73 16.97 6.16
C GLU A 146 7.24 16.75 6.39
N LEU A 147 7.74 15.51 6.25
CA LEU A 147 9.17 15.20 6.32
C LEU A 147 9.96 15.91 5.24
N PHE A 148 9.55 15.78 3.97
CA PHE A 148 10.26 16.43 2.86
C PHE A 148 10.21 17.94 2.97
N ARG A 149 9.06 18.49 3.38
CA ARG A 149 8.90 19.93 3.58
C ARG A 149 9.82 20.50 4.66
N LYS A 150 9.83 19.89 5.85
CA LYS A 150 10.74 20.29 6.94
C LYS A 150 12.22 20.17 6.52
N ASN A 151 12.55 19.21 5.66
CA ASN A 151 13.92 19.09 5.13
C ASN A 151 14.27 20.23 4.15
N ALA A 152 13.36 20.59 3.24
CA ALA A 152 13.56 21.69 2.29
C ALA A 152 13.78 23.04 3.00
N GLU A 153 13.04 23.33 4.07
CA GLU A 153 13.21 24.54 4.88
C GLU A 153 14.61 24.62 5.53
N LYS A 154 15.14 23.47 5.98
CA LYS A 154 16.49 23.39 6.54
C LYS A 154 17.56 23.66 5.48
N VAL A 155 17.39 23.19 4.25
CA VAL A 155 18.32 23.48 3.14
C VAL A 155 18.31 24.97 2.77
N SER A 156 17.12 25.58 2.73
CA SER A 156 16.96 27.02 2.44
C SER A 156 17.60 27.91 3.51
N THR A 157 17.46 27.56 4.78
CA THR A 157 18.05 28.32 5.90
C THR A 157 19.57 28.14 6.01
N ARG A 158 20.10 26.98 5.61
CA ARG A 158 21.54 26.69 5.60
C ARG A 158 22.29 27.33 4.42
N SER A 159 21.60 27.65 3.33
CA SER A 159 22.18 28.36 2.17
C SER A 159 22.19 29.88 2.33
N ARG A 160 21.60 30.42 3.41
CA ARG A 160 21.60 31.86 3.77
C ARG A 160 22.60 32.22 4.88
N LYS A 161 23.46 31.28 5.26
CA LYS A 161 24.62 31.51 6.13
C LYS A 161 25.88 31.29 5.32
#